data_AF-A0A179V0R4-F1
#
_entry.id   AF-A0A179V0R4-F1
#
_cell.length_a   1.000
_cell.length_b   1.000
_cell.length_c   1.000
_cell.angle_alpha   90.00
_cell.angle_beta   90.00
_cell.angle_gamma   90.00
#
_symmetry.space_group_name_H-M   'P 1'
#
loop_
_entity.id
_entity.type
_entity.pdbx_description
1 polymer ?
#
loop_
_entity_poly.entity_id
_entity_poly.type
_entity_poly.pdbx_seq_one_letter_code
_entity_poly.pdbx_strand_id
1 'polypeptide(L)'
;MYAHELLHHLPRYEVPSSTGRAPAFQYGHYVDYLIQMFCLERIRHLEDPTIAWDGPAWFSRKVLLFECVSEVYWVQHLTHWDGRKQFDMLSRRQEGSERGEAYKEASQFVQAILDTSSTMKLSHGIVTEQREYLARIWDEERNKDADISPGTFAAHLRWASENFKQARPLVPLLLPVREDGLLKGALLEAVGTRHPHWDV
;
A
#
# COMPACT_ATOMS: atom_id res chain seq x y z
N MET A 1 -0.99 8.43 20.14
CA MET A 1 -0.79 9.69 19.40
C MET A 1 -2.03 10.14 18.65
N TYR A 2 -2.97 9.23 18.35
CA TYR A 2 -4.11 9.46 17.48
C TYR A 2 -5.00 10.62 17.93
N ALA A 3 -5.13 10.87 19.23
CA ALA A 3 -5.93 11.96 19.80
C ALA A 3 -5.17 13.31 19.93
N HIS A 4 -4.06 13.49 19.21
CA HIS A 4 -3.29 14.73 19.29
C HIS A 4 -4.02 15.88 18.56
N GLU A 5 -4.13 17.04 19.20
CA GLU A 5 -4.96 18.16 18.73
C GLU A 5 -4.57 18.67 17.33
N LEU A 6 -3.29 18.61 17.00
CA LEU A 6 -2.77 18.95 15.67
C LEU A 6 -3.45 18.17 14.53
N LEU A 7 -4.06 17.02 14.78
CA LEU A 7 -4.67 16.17 13.76
C LEU A 7 -6.19 16.24 13.76
N HIS A 8 -6.81 16.96 14.69
CA HIS A 8 -8.26 16.98 14.83
C HIS A 8 -8.99 17.67 13.67
N HIS A 9 -8.29 18.41 12.80
CA HIS A 9 -8.85 18.96 11.57
C HIS A 9 -9.03 17.89 10.47
N LEU A 10 -8.38 16.73 10.61
CA LEU A 10 -8.54 15.58 9.72
C LEU A 10 -9.65 14.65 10.24
N PRO A 11 -10.39 13.98 9.35
CA PRO A 11 -11.30 12.92 9.77
C PRO A 11 -10.54 11.84 10.52
N ARG A 12 -11.09 11.40 11.66
CA ARG A 12 -10.64 10.16 12.30
C ARG A 12 -10.82 9.03 11.30
N TYR A 13 -9.75 8.28 11.04
CA TYR A 13 -9.85 7.13 10.14
C TYR A 13 -10.50 5.96 10.86
N GLU A 14 -11.64 5.56 10.31
CA GLU A 14 -12.43 4.43 10.75
C GLU A 14 -12.45 3.43 9.60
N VAL A 15 -11.83 2.26 9.80
CA VAL A 15 -11.87 1.20 8.81
C VAL A 15 -13.32 0.74 8.63
N PRO A 16 -13.89 0.84 7.43
CA PRO A 16 -15.23 0.33 7.18
C PRO A 16 -15.26 -1.18 7.45
N SER A 17 -16.22 -1.63 8.24
CA SER A 17 -16.44 -3.06 8.44
C SER A 17 -17.27 -3.62 7.29
N SER A 18 -16.72 -4.58 6.55
CA SER A 18 -17.45 -5.33 5.52
C SER A 18 -18.59 -6.17 6.09
N THR A 19 -18.62 -6.39 7.41
CA THR A 19 -19.64 -7.18 8.11
C THR A 19 -20.56 -6.34 8.99
N GLY A 20 -20.35 -5.02 9.05
CA GLY A 20 -21.03 -4.12 9.99
C GLY A 20 -20.63 -4.31 11.46
N ARG A 21 -19.79 -5.31 11.79
CA ARG A 21 -19.27 -5.53 13.16
C ARG A 21 -18.01 -4.71 13.40
N ALA A 22 -17.79 -4.27 14.64
CA ALA A 22 -16.53 -3.62 14.99
C ALA A 22 -15.33 -4.54 14.64
N PRO A 23 -14.25 -4.01 14.05
CA PRO A 23 -13.11 -4.81 13.66
C PRO A 23 -12.39 -5.38 14.89
N ALA A 24 -11.57 -6.41 14.67
CA ALA A 24 -10.79 -7.08 15.73
C ALA A 24 -9.65 -6.23 16.35
N PHE A 25 -9.60 -4.93 16.06
CA PHE A 25 -8.62 -3.99 16.58
C PHE A 25 -9.31 -2.68 17.00
N GLN A 26 -8.69 -1.96 17.93
CA GLN A 26 -9.14 -0.63 18.32
C GLN A 26 -8.72 0.39 17.26
N TYR A 27 -9.65 1.20 16.78
CA TYR A 27 -9.39 2.19 15.73
C TYR A 27 -8.26 3.17 16.09
N GLY A 28 -8.16 3.58 17.36
CA GLY A 28 -7.09 4.46 17.84
C GLY A 28 -5.68 3.89 17.60
N HIS A 29 -5.48 2.59 17.82
CA HIS A 29 -4.19 1.94 17.56
C HIS A 29 -3.86 1.87 16.07
N TYR A 30 -4.87 1.75 15.21
CA TYR A 30 -4.67 1.75 13.77
C TYR A 30 -4.32 3.15 13.25
N VAL A 31 -4.95 4.20 13.79
CA VAL A 31 -4.57 5.59 13.51
C VAL A 31 -3.14 5.86 13.99
N ASP A 32 -2.74 5.34 15.16
CA ASP A 32 -1.36 5.42 15.64
C ASP A 32 -0.37 4.74 14.68
N TYR A 33 -0.73 3.58 14.12
CA TYR A 33 0.07 2.89 13.11
C TYR A 33 0.16 3.68 11.78
N LEU A 34 -0.86 4.47 11.43
CA LEU A 34 -0.90 5.30 10.23
C LEU A 34 -0.53 6.76 10.47
N ILE A 35 -0.09 7.11 11.67
CA ILE A 35 0.05 8.51 12.10
C ILE A 35 0.95 9.33 11.18
N GLN A 36 2.00 8.71 10.63
CA GLN A 36 2.91 9.29 9.66
C GLN A 36 2.18 9.81 8.41
N MET A 37 1.10 9.14 7.98
CA MET A 37 0.30 9.58 6.83
C MET A 37 -0.49 10.84 7.19
N PHE A 38 -1.07 10.92 8.38
CA PHE A 38 -1.78 12.13 8.85
C PHE A 38 -0.83 13.31 9.04
N CYS A 39 0.36 13.06 9.58
CA CYS A 39 1.40 14.08 9.68
C CYS A 39 1.81 14.60 8.29
N LEU A 40 1.99 13.70 7.31
CA LEU A 40 2.29 14.08 5.94
C LEU A 40 1.15 14.89 5.31
N GLU A 41 -0.10 14.46 5.49
CA GLU A 41 -1.30 15.16 5.03
C GLU A 41 -1.40 16.56 5.66
N ARG A 42 -1.12 16.70 6.94
CA ARG A 42 -1.09 18.01 7.60
C ARG A 42 0.02 18.90 7.02
N ILE A 43 1.25 18.39 6.94
CA ILE A 43 2.43 19.15 6.50
C ILE A 43 2.26 19.63 5.05
N ARG A 44 1.74 18.78 4.16
CA ARG A 44 1.56 19.12 2.74
C ARG A 44 0.46 20.15 2.48
N HIS A 45 -0.47 20.34 3.42
CA HIS A 45 -1.53 21.36 3.32
C HIS A 45 -1.27 22.62 4.15
N LEU A 46 -0.21 22.64 4.96
CA LEU A 46 0.10 23.77 5.83
C LEU A 46 0.92 24.85 5.13
N GLU A 47 0.48 26.09 5.29
CA GLU A 47 1.26 27.30 5.09
C GLU A 47 1.58 27.91 6.46
N ASP A 48 2.88 28.00 6.79
CA ASP A 48 3.37 28.61 8.03
C ASP A 48 4.26 29.81 7.70
N PRO A 49 3.74 31.05 7.81
CA PRO A 49 4.51 32.25 7.49
C PRO A 49 5.62 32.53 8.50
N THR A 50 5.57 31.96 9.72
CA THR A 50 6.56 32.23 10.78
C THR A 50 7.91 31.58 10.49
N ILE A 51 7.92 30.52 9.68
CA ILE A 51 9.12 29.78 9.26
C ILE A 51 9.28 29.73 7.73
N ALA A 52 8.52 30.54 7.00
CA ALA A 52 8.48 30.55 5.54
C ALA A 52 8.23 29.17 4.92
N TRP A 53 7.31 28.40 5.51
CA TRP A 53 6.89 27.09 5.00
C TRP A 53 5.66 27.21 4.11
N ASP A 54 5.76 26.64 2.92
CA ASP A 54 4.66 26.50 1.96
C ASP A 54 4.60 25.02 1.58
N GLY A 55 3.76 24.27 2.31
CA GLY A 55 3.59 22.83 2.12
C GLY A 55 3.13 22.46 0.71
N PRO A 56 2.07 23.06 0.17
CA PRO A 56 1.58 22.76 -1.18
C PRO A 56 2.64 22.98 -2.26
N ALA A 57 3.34 24.11 -2.22
CA ALA A 57 4.35 24.42 -3.22
C ALA A 57 5.63 23.60 -3.02
N TRP A 58 6.00 23.27 -1.79
CA TRP A 58 7.11 22.34 -1.54
C TRP A 58 6.79 20.95 -2.08
N PHE A 59 5.62 20.41 -1.74
CA PHE A 59 5.21 19.06 -2.10
C PHE A 59 5.13 18.87 -3.61
N SER A 60 4.50 19.81 -4.33
CA SER A 60 4.40 19.78 -5.80
C SER A 60 5.74 19.81 -6.52
N ARG A 61 6.80 20.37 -5.91
CA ARG A 61 8.13 20.50 -6.53
C ARG A 61 9.13 19.44 -6.07
N LYS A 62 8.92 18.83 -4.91
CA LYS A 62 9.94 18.02 -4.22
C LYS A 62 9.52 16.57 -3.99
N VAL A 63 8.25 16.23 -4.20
CA VAL A 63 7.75 14.87 -3.98
C VAL A 63 7.50 14.19 -5.31
N LEU A 64 8.02 12.97 -5.43
CA LEU A 64 7.77 12.07 -6.54
C LEU A 64 6.73 11.05 -6.11
N LEU A 65 5.59 11.03 -6.81
CA LEU A 65 4.50 10.09 -6.57
C LEU A 65 4.27 9.21 -7.78
N PHE A 66 3.90 7.97 -7.55
CA PHE A 66 3.45 7.05 -8.59
C PHE A 66 2.10 6.42 -8.21
N GLU A 67 1.37 5.92 -9.19
CA GLU A 67 0.10 5.24 -8.96
C GLU A 67 0.34 3.95 -8.18
N CYS A 68 -0.22 3.88 -6.98
CA CYS A 68 0.14 2.88 -5.98
C CYS A 68 -0.41 1.49 -6.34
N VAL A 69 -1.60 1.42 -6.96
CA VAL A 69 -2.20 0.13 -7.31
C VAL A 69 -1.37 -0.59 -8.37
N SER A 70 -1.02 0.08 -9.46
CA SER A 70 -0.24 -0.51 -10.56
C SER A 70 1.23 -0.71 -10.20
N GLU A 71 1.83 0.19 -9.41
CA GLU A 71 3.27 0.13 -9.15
C GLU A 71 3.67 -0.69 -7.92
N VAL A 72 2.75 -0.93 -6.98
CA VAL A 72 3.05 -1.55 -5.68
C VAL A 72 2.12 -2.71 -5.34
N TYR A 73 0.81 -2.57 -5.59
CA TYR A 73 -0.22 -3.53 -5.17
C TYR A 73 -0.83 -4.36 -6.29
N TRP A 74 -0.16 -4.45 -7.44
CA TRP A 74 -0.76 -5.05 -8.63
C TRP A 74 -1.08 -6.53 -8.44
N VAL A 75 -0.21 -7.24 -7.71
CA VAL A 75 -0.44 -8.64 -7.31
C VAL A 75 -1.76 -8.81 -6.56
N GLN A 76 -2.04 -7.92 -5.62
CA GLN A 76 -3.30 -7.97 -4.86
C GLN A 76 -4.48 -7.50 -5.70
N HIS A 77 -4.28 -6.55 -6.62
CA HIS A 77 -5.31 -6.12 -7.56
C HIS A 77 -5.75 -7.30 -8.45
N LEU A 78 -4.79 -8.02 -9.04
CA LEU A 78 -5.05 -9.15 -9.96
C LEU A 78 -5.77 -10.33 -9.30
N THR A 79 -5.55 -10.56 -8.00
CA THR A 79 -6.16 -11.70 -7.28
C THR A 79 -7.21 -11.31 -6.27
N HIS A 80 -7.66 -10.04 -6.26
CA HIS A 80 -8.58 -9.52 -5.27
C HIS A 80 -8.17 -9.82 -3.82
N TRP A 81 -6.87 -9.69 -3.54
CA TRP A 81 -6.24 -9.97 -2.25
C TRP A 81 -6.26 -11.44 -1.80
N ASP A 82 -6.53 -12.38 -2.69
CA ASP A 82 -6.43 -13.82 -2.39
C ASP A 82 -4.95 -14.26 -2.34
N GLY A 83 -4.42 -14.40 -1.13
CA GLY A 83 -3.04 -14.82 -0.89
C GLY A 83 -2.78 -16.29 -1.20
N ARG A 84 -3.78 -17.17 -1.04
CA ARG A 84 -3.63 -18.60 -1.35
C ARG A 84 -3.49 -18.78 -2.86
N LYS A 85 -4.34 -18.12 -3.63
CA LYS A 85 -4.23 -18.09 -5.10
C LYS A 85 -2.86 -17.57 -5.56
N GLN A 86 -2.37 -16.49 -4.94
CA GLN A 86 -1.03 -15.97 -5.23
C GLN A 86 0.07 -17.01 -4.95
N PHE A 87 0.00 -17.67 -3.79
CA PHE A 87 0.97 -18.70 -3.38
C PHE A 87 0.98 -19.88 -4.34
N ASP A 88 -0.18 -20.39 -4.73
CA ASP A 88 -0.31 -21.55 -5.62
C ASP A 88 0.24 -21.25 -7.02
N MET A 89 -0.02 -20.05 -7.55
CA MET A 89 0.53 -19.61 -8.84
C MET A 89 2.06 -19.44 -8.78
N LEU A 90 2.56 -18.79 -7.73
CA LEU A 90 4.00 -18.53 -7.58
C LEU A 90 4.81 -19.79 -7.27
N SER A 91 4.24 -20.75 -6.53
CA SER A 91 4.91 -22.01 -6.19
C SER A 91 4.94 -23.02 -7.33
N ARG A 92 4.17 -22.79 -8.41
CA ARG A 92 4.11 -23.68 -9.56
C ARG A 92 5.43 -23.70 -10.34
N ARG A 93 5.83 -24.88 -10.81
CA ARG A 93 7.04 -25.07 -11.63
C ARG A 93 6.84 -24.51 -13.04
N GLN A 94 7.87 -23.85 -13.57
CA GLN A 94 7.92 -23.34 -14.95
C GLN A 94 8.21 -24.46 -15.98
N GLU A 95 8.88 -25.53 -15.55
CA GLU A 95 9.25 -26.66 -16.40
C GLU A 95 8.60 -27.95 -15.90
N GLY A 96 8.22 -28.84 -16.83
CA GLY A 96 7.59 -30.12 -16.52
C GLY A 96 6.38 -30.44 -17.40
N SER A 97 5.76 -31.58 -17.14
CA SER A 97 4.59 -32.12 -17.87
C SER A 97 3.27 -31.38 -17.58
N GLU A 98 3.22 -30.54 -16.55
CA GLU A 98 2.00 -29.84 -16.11
C GLU A 98 1.73 -28.53 -16.86
N ARG A 99 1.83 -28.52 -18.19
CA ARG A 99 1.48 -27.34 -19.02
C ARG A 99 -0.04 -27.24 -19.28
N GLY A 100 -0.82 -27.34 -18.20
CA GLY A 100 -2.28 -27.17 -18.22
C GLY A 100 -2.72 -25.71 -18.08
N GLU A 101 -4.02 -25.49 -17.92
CA GLU A 101 -4.59 -24.15 -17.72
C GLU A 101 -4.01 -23.44 -16.48
N ALA A 102 -3.77 -24.16 -15.39
CA ALA A 102 -3.16 -23.59 -14.18
C ALA A 102 -1.73 -23.07 -14.41
N TYR A 103 -0.97 -23.69 -15.33
CA TYR A 103 0.34 -23.18 -15.73
C TYR A 103 0.20 -21.87 -16.52
N LYS A 104 -0.73 -21.84 -17.49
CA LYS A 104 -0.97 -20.64 -18.29
C LYS A 104 -1.41 -19.47 -17.40
N GLU A 105 -2.29 -19.72 -16.44
CA GLU A 105 -2.74 -18.72 -15.48
C GLU A 105 -1.56 -18.17 -14.65
N ALA A 106 -0.72 -19.04 -14.09
CA ALA A 106 0.46 -18.61 -13.33
C ALA A 106 1.47 -17.82 -14.19
N SER A 107 1.68 -18.27 -15.43
CA SER A 107 2.55 -17.59 -16.38
C SER A 107 2.03 -16.20 -16.75
N GLN A 108 0.73 -16.07 -17.04
CA GLN A 108 0.08 -14.79 -17.34
C GLN A 108 0.09 -13.86 -16.14
N PHE A 109 -0.11 -14.40 -14.94
CA PHE A 109 -0.03 -13.65 -13.69
C PHE A 109 1.36 -13.03 -13.49
N VAL A 110 2.45 -13.82 -13.62
CA VAL A 110 3.81 -13.29 -13.50
C VAL A 110 4.14 -12.29 -14.60
N GLN A 111 3.74 -12.56 -15.84
CA GLN A 111 3.93 -11.62 -16.95
C GLN A 111 3.25 -10.28 -16.67
N ALA A 112 2.00 -10.30 -16.19
CA ALA A 112 1.26 -9.08 -15.87
C ALA A 112 1.92 -8.25 -14.76
N ILE A 113 2.59 -8.90 -13.80
CA ILE A 113 3.39 -8.22 -12.77
C ILE A 113 4.60 -7.53 -13.40
N LEU A 114 5.38 -8.26 -14.21
CA LEU A 114 6.59 -7.74 -14.83
C LEU A 114 6.32 -6.60 -15.82
N ASP A 115 5.19 -6.64 -16.53
CA ASP A 115 4.80 -5.60 -17.49
C ASP A 115 4.32 -4.32 -16.78
N THR A 116 3.72 -4.46 -15.60
CA THR A 116 2.97 -3.36 -14.96
C THR A 116 3.66 -2.77 -13.75
N SER A 117 4.24 -3.57 -12.85
CA SER A 117 4.72 -3.06 -11.56
C SER A 117 6.21 -2.82 -11.53
N SER A 118 6.60 -1.73 -10.88
CA SER A 118 8.00 -1.48 -10.51
C SER A 118 8.41 -2.11 -9.18
N THR A 119 7.45 -2.34 -8.29
CA THR A 119 7.69 -2.97 -6.98
C THR A 119 6.55 -3.94 -6.63
N MET A 120 6.80 -4.82 -5.67
CA MET A 120 5.79 -5.73 -5.15
C MET A 120 5.76 -5.62 -3.64
N LYS A 121 4.70 -5.01 -3.10
CA LYS A 121 4.49 -5.01 -1.66
C LYS A 121 3.68 -6.24 -1.26
N LEU A 122 4.16 -6.95 -0.25
CA LEU A 122 3.46 -8.08 0.32
C LEU A 122 2.91 -7.69 1.69
N SER A 123 1.59 -7.69 1.79
CA SER A 123 0.89 -7.27 3.00
C SER A 123 0.76 -8.42 3.98
N HIS A 124 1.11 -8.18 5.25
CA HIS A 124 0.74 -9.03 6.39
C HIS A 124 -0.58 -8.56 7.01
N GLY A 125 -1.51 -8.14 6.16
CA GLY A 125 -2.73 -7.42 6.55
C GLY A 125 -3.48 -8.06 7.71
N ILE A 126 -4.45 -7.32 8.23
CA ILE A 126 -5.23 -7.75 9.40
C ILE A 126 -5.90 -9.09 9.06
N VAL A 127 -5.56 -10.12 9.84
CA VAL A 127 -6.06 -11.48 9.64
C VAL A 127 -7.56 -11.46 9.92
N THR A 128 -8.33 -11.87 8.93
CA THR A 128 -9.77 -12.08 9.04
C THR A 128 -10.06 -13.51 8.64
N GLU A 129 -11.12 -14.12 9.17
CA GLU A 129 -11.53 -15.48 8.81
C GLU A 129 -11.72 -15.67 7.29
N GLN A 130 -11.99 -14.60 6.56
CA GLN A 130 -12.26 -14.61 5.12
C GLN A 130 -11.04 -14.34 4.23
N ARG A 131 -9.85 -14.07 4.79
CA ARG A 131 -8.71 -13.60 3.98
C ARG A 131 -7.38 -14.10 4.51
N GLU A 132 -6.70 -14.90 3.70
CA GLU A 132 -5.31 -15.31 3.87
C GLU A 132 -4.41 -14.43 2.98
N TYR A 133 -3.28 -13.96 3.52
CA TYR A 133 -2.33 -13.10 2.79
C TYR A 133 -1.07 -13.88 2.43
N LEU A 134 -0.54 -13.70 1.22
CA LEU A 134 0.65 -14.41 0.73
C LEU A 134 1.83 -14.31 1.71
N ALA A 135 2.09 -13.13 2.25
CA ALA A 135 3.20 -12.91 3.17
C ALA A 135 3.12 -13.83 4.40
N ARG A 136 1.91 -14.01 4.96
CA ARG A 136 1.67 -14.91 6.09
C ARG A 136 1.87 -16.38 5.72
N ILE A 137 1.53 -16.77 4.48
CA ILE A 137 1.75 -18.13 4.00
C ILE A 137 3.26 -18.39 3.92
N TRP A 138 4.03 -17.43 3.43
CA TRP A 138 5.50 -17.54 3.35
C TRP A 138 6.20 -17.49 4.72
N ASP A 139 5.62 -16.82 5.71
CA ASP A 139 6.13 -16.83 7.10
C ASP A 139 6.06 -18.23 7.76
N GLU A 140 5.24 -19.14 7.26
CA GLU A 140 5.16 -20.50 7.81
C GLU A 140 6.47 -21.25 7.58
N GLU A 141 6.99 -21.90 8.62
CA GLU A 141 8.28 -22.64 8.56
C GLU A 141 8.34 -23.64 7.39
N ARG A 142 7.22 -24.30 7.07
CA ARG A 142 7.12 -25.24 5.94
C ARG A 142 7.31 -24.58 4.56
N ASN A 143 7.16 -23.26 4.47
CA ASN A 143 7.21 -22.48 3.23
C ASN A 143 8.41 -21.51 3.17
N LYS A 144 9.33 -21.55 4.14
CA LYS A 144 10.44 -20.60 4.28
C LYS A 144 11.35 -20.44 3.05
N ASP A 145 11.39 -21.46 2.19
CA ASP A 145 12.18 -21.49 0.95
C ASP A 145 11.29 -21.51 -0.32
N ALA A 146 9.98 -21.31 -0.18
CA ALA A 146 9.02 -21.42 -1.29
C ALA A 146 9.21 -20.30 -2.33
N ASP A 147 9.59 -19.10 -1.89
CA ASP A 147 9.83 -17.93 -2.75
C ASP A 147 11.13 -18.03 -3.58
N ILE A 148 12.06 -18.89 -3.15
CA ILE A 148 13.35 -19.15 -3.81
C ILE A 148 13.47 -20.55 -4.41
N SER A 149 12.42 -21.37 -4.33
CA SER A 149 12.46 -22.77 -4.78
C SER A 149 12.81 -22.84 -6.28
N PRO A 150 13.88 -23.54 -6.70
CA PRO A 150 14.36 -23.48 -8.08
C PRO A 150 13.30 -23.85 -9.12
N GLY A 151 13.23 -23.11 -10.22
CA GLY A 151 12.32 -23.40 -11.32
C GLY A 151 10.83 -23.15 -11.02
N THR A 152 10.50 -22.44 -9.95
CA THR A 152 9.13 -21.92 -9.71
C THR A 152 8.95 -20.53 -10.31
N PHE A 153 7.70 -20.11 -10.48
CA PHE A 153 7.36 -18.75 -10.88
C PHE A 153 7.81 -17.68 -9.87
N ALA A 154 7.84 -18.00 -8.58
CA ALA A 154 8.42 -17.14 -7.53
C ALA A 154 9.92 -16.92 -7.73
N ALA A 155 10.69 -18.00 -7.93
CA ALA A 155 12.12 -17.90 -8.19
C ALA A 155 12.41 -17.13 -9.48
N HIS A 156 11.56 -17.29 -10.51
CA HIS A 156 11.66 -16.51 -11.74
C HIS A 156 11.40 -15.02 -11.50
N LEU A 157 10.37 -14.66 -10.74
CA LEU A 157 10.06 -13.26 -10.43
C LEU A 157 11.23 -12.60 -9.68
N ARG A 158 11.85 -13.31 -8.73
CA ARG A 158 13.06 -12.86 -8.04
C ARG A 158 14.21 -12.65 -9.00
N TRP A 159 14.52 -13.64 -9.83
CA TRP A 159 15.58 -13.53 -10.85
C TRP A 159 15.31 -12.35 -11.80
N ALA A 160 14.06 -12.19 -12.27
CA ALA A 160 13.66 -11.11 -13.15
C ALA A 160 13.86 -9.74 -12.49
N SER A 161 13.59 -9.61 -11.19
CA SER A 161 13.80 -8.34 -10.47
C SER A 161 15.26 -7.85 -10.46
N GLU A 162 16.23 -8.77 -10.62
CA GLU A 162 17.66 -8.46 -10.68
C GLU A 162 18.19 -8.37 -12.12
N ASN A 163 17.56 -9.04 -13.08
CA ASN A 163 18.09 -9.23 -14.43
C ASN A 163 17.32 -8.46 -15.51
N PHE A 164 16.04 -8.17 -15.29
CA PHE A 164 15.25 -7.40 -16.25
C PHE A 164 15.45 -5.90 -16.04
N LYS A 165 15.47 -5.17 -17.15
CA LYS A 165 15.43 -3.72 -17.16
C LYS A 165 14.07 -3.29 -17.65
N GLN A 166 13.31 -2.61 -16.79
CA GLN A 166 12.00 -2.12 -17.14
C GLN A 166 12.12 -1.08 -18.27
N ALA A 167 11.44 -1.33 -19.39
CA ALA A 167 11.41 -0.42 -20.54
C ALA A 167 10.24 0.56 -20.45
N ARG A 168 9.19 0.22 -19.69
CA ARG A 168 8.07 1.10 -19.44
C ARG A 168 8.52 2.31 -18.60
N PRO A 169 8.25 3.55 -19.03
CA PRO A 169 8.54 4.71 -18.20
C PRO A 169 7.60 4.76 -17.01
N LEU A 170 8.14 5.12 -15.84
CA LEU A 170 7.33 5.49 -14.70
C LEU A 170 6.77 6.89 -14.93
N VAL A 171 5.45 7.03 -14.79
CA VAL A 171 4.74 8.30 -14.99
C VAL A 171 4.42 8.88 -13.62
N PRO A 172 5.06 10.01 -13.24
CA PRO A 172 4.76 10.67 -11.98
C PRO A 172 3.31 11.15 -11.93
N LEU A 173 2.69 11.04 -10.76
CA LEU A 173 1.39 11.64 -10.50
C LEU A 173 1.54 13.08 -10.03
N LEU A 174 0.65 13.94 -10.53
CA LEU A 174 0.43 15.28 -10.00
C LEU A 174 -0.73 15.22 -9.02
N LEU A 175 -0.47 15.59 -7.77
CA LEU A 175 -1.51 15.73 -6.77
C LEU A 175 -1.99 17.19 -6.76
N PRO A 176 -3.25 17.47 -7.16
CA PRO A 176 -3.78 18.82 -7.11
C PRO A 176 -3.85 19.31 -5.65
N VAL A 177 -3.70 20.62 -5.47
CA VAL A 177 -3.89 21.25 -4.17
C VAL A 177 -5.37 21.16 -3.78
N ARG A 178 -5.64 20.68 -2.56
CA ARG A 178 -6.98 20.71 -1.96
C ARG A 178 -7.16 22.05 -1.26
N GLU A 179 -7.76 23.01 -1.95
CA GLU A 179 -8.01 24.36 -1.41
C GLU A 179 -8.85 24.33 -0.12
N ASP A 180 -9.81 23.42 -0.05
CA ASP A 180 -10.68 23.20 1.13
C ASP A 180 -9.95 22.53 2.31
N GLY A 181 -8.76 21.99 2.08
CA GLY A 181 -7.91 21.37 3.10
C GLY A 181 -6.74 22.24 3.55
N LEU A 182 -6.58 23.45 2.99
CA LEU A 182 -5.45 24.33 3.32
C LEU A 182 -5.51 24.83 4.76
N LEU A 183 -4.36 24.83 5.40
CA LEU A 183 -4.19 25.28 6.78
C LEU A 183 -3.23 26.47 6.80
N LYS A 184 -3.56 27.51 7.56
CA LYS A 184 -2.70 28.67 7.76
C LYS A 184 -2.40 28.84 9.24
N GLY A 185 -1.12 28.84 9.60
CA GLY A 185 -0.66 29.08 10.97
C GLY A 185 0.58 28.27 11.32
N ALA A 186 0.99 28.30 12.58
CA ALA A 186 2.26 27.70 12.98
C ALA A 186 2.24 26.17 12.89
N LEU A 187 3.38 25.56 12.54
CA LEU A 187 3.55 24.12 12.37
C LEU A 187 3.15 23.30 13.60
N LEU A 188 3.46 23.83 14.79
CA LEU A 188 3.22 23.17 16.07
C LEU A 188 1.96 23.66 16.77
N GLU A 189 1.13 24.45 16.10
CA GLU A 189 -0.16 24.93 16.63
C GLU A 189 -1.34 24.18 16.00
N ALA A 190 -2.39 24.00 16.78
CA ALA A 190 -3.64 23.43 16.28
C ALA A 190 -4.34 24.47 15.40
N VAL A 191 -4.46 24.14 14.12
CA VAL A 191 -5.06 25.01 13.09
C VAL A 191 -6.08 24.21 12.27
N GLY A 192 -7.05 24.92 11.70
CA GLY A 192 -8.16 24.33 10.96
C GLY A 192 -9.39 24.04 11.82
N THR A 193 -10.53 23.82 11.16
CA THR A 193 -11.77 23.45 11.84
C THR A 193 -11.68 22.01 12.33
N ARG A 194 -11.96 21.78 13.62
CA ARG A 194 -12.08 20.43 14.19
C ARG A 194 -13.10 19.62 13.40
N HIS A 195 -12.71 18.43 12.95
CA HIS A 195 -13.56 17.53 12.21
C HIS A 195 -14.62 16.93 13.15
N PRO A 196 -15.91 16.85 12.76
CA PRO A 196 -17.00 16.37 13.62
C PRO A 196 -16.82 14.96 14.21
N HIS A 197 -15.98 14.12 13.57
CA HIS A 197 -15.62 12.79 14.08
C HIS A 197 -14.93 12.82 15.46
N TRP A 198 -14.47 13.99 15.91
CA TRP A 198 -13.80 14.16 17.21
C TRP A 198 -14.73 14.70 18.31
N ASP A 199 -16.03 14.89 18.02
CA ASP A 199 -17.00 15.45 18.97
C ASP A 199 -17.90 14.37 19.61
N VAL A 200 -17.63 13.09 19.32
CA VAL A 200 -18.38 11.91 19.79
C VAL A 200 -17.49 10.95 20.57
#